data_AF-A0AAW0GX01-F1
#
_entry.id   AF-A0AAW0GX01-F1
#
_cell.length_a   1.000
_cell.length_b   1.000
_cell.length_c   1.000
_cell.angle_alpha   90.00
_cell.angle_beta   90.00
_cell.angle_gamma   90.00
#
_symmetry.space_group_name_H-M   'P 1'
#
loop_
_entity.id
_entity.type
_entity.pdbx_description
1 polymer ?
#
loop_
_entity_poly.entity_id
_entity_poly.type
_entity_poly.pdbx_seq_one_letter_code
_entity_poly.pdbx_strand_id
1 'polypeptide(L)'
;MASVMAGRRHRGSCRSNTSRRRNTSSRRNISRSTRAELQFPVSRVDHYLREGNYSRRLSSSAPVFLAGVLEYIASNILDLAGEEAHANGRKRISPEHVYQVVENNQQLHELFGNPRSLGEEMSEL
;
A
#
# COMPACT_ATOMS: atom_id res chain seq x y z
N MET A 1 64.70 14.26 17.89
CA MET A 1 64.46 12.83 18.18
C MET A 1 63.10 12.68 18.86
N ALA A 2 62.39 11.58 18.57
CA ALA A 2 60.98 11.27 18.84
C ALA A 2 60.01 12.01 17.88
N SER A 3 59.55 11.46 16.75
CA SER A 3 59.03 10.13 16.42
C SER A 3 57.71 9.80 17.11
N VAL A 4 56.71 9.47 16.27
CA VAL A 4 55.74 8.37 16.47
C VAL A 4 54.46 8.70 17.28
N MET A 5 53.36 8.97 16.56
CA MET A 5 52.26 8.02 16.26
C MET A 5 50.87 8.67 16.21
N ALA A 6 50.31 8.71 15.00
CA ALA A 6 48.89 8.88 14.77
C ALA A 6 48.11 7.68 15.34
N GLY A 7 47.33 7.90 16.38
CA GLY A 7 46.42 6.91 16.94
C GLY A 7 45.21 6.67 16.02
N ARG A 8 45.26 5.56 15.27
CA ARG A 8 44.13 4.97 14.56
C ARG A 8 42.95 4.72 15.51
N ARG A 9 41.82 5.40 15.31
CA ARG A 9 40.55 5.06 15.97
C ARG A 9 39.95 3.82 15.31
N HIS A 10 40.25 2.65 15.87
CA HIS A 10 39.59 1.40 15.52
C HIS A 10 38.16 1.44 16.08
N ARG A 11 37.13 1.53 15.22
CA ARG A 11 35.75 1.25 15.62
C ARG A 11 35.67 -0.24 15.97
N GLY A 12 35.61 -0.55 17.26
CA GLY A 12 35.31 -1.89 17.75
C GLY A 12 33.90 -2.29 17.35
N SER A 13 33.79 -3.31 16.50
CA SER A 13 32.57 -4.05 16.24
C SER A 13 32.36 -5.03 17.38
N CYS A 14 31.55 -4.67 18.37
CA CYS A 14 31.13 -5.59 19.42
C CYS A 14 29.86 -6.33 18.97
N ARG A 15 30.01 -7.33 18.09
CA ARG A 15 29.00 -8.38 17.91
C ARG A 15 29.22 -9.45 18.98
N SER A 16 28.57 -9.31 20.13
CA SER A 16 28.49 -10.40 21.12
C SER A 16 27.48 -11.43 20.64
N ASN A 17 28.00 -12.51 20.06
CA ASN A 17 27.23 -13.66 19.61
C ASN A 17 26.93 -14.57 20.81
N THR A 18 25.95 -14.19 21.65
CA THR A 18 25.38 -15.11 22.63
C THR A 18 24.24 -15.88 21.99
N SER A 19 24.59 -17.02 21.40
CA SER A 19 23.68 -18.03 20.87
C SER A 19 22.86 -18.66 22.00
N ARG A 20 21.80 -17.97 22.44
CA ARG A 20 20.67 -18.62 23.12
C ARG A 20 19.78 -19.22 22.04
N ARG A 21 20.07 -20.46 21.62
CA ARG A 21 19.11 -21.31 20.90
C ARG A 21 17.94 -21.61 21.84
N ARG A 22 16.98 -20.69 21.91
CA ARG A 22 15.65 -21.00 22.43
C ARG A 22 15.00 -21.93 21.41
N ASN A 23 14.84 -23.19 21.79
CA ASN A 23 14.02 -24.16 21.07
C ASN A 23 12.55 -23.83 21.34
N THR A 24 12.08 -22.71 20.80
CA THR A 24 10.64 -22.41 20.71
C THR A 24 10.20 -22.93 19.36
N SER A 25 9.24 -23.86 19.33
CA SER A 25 8.53 -24.25 18.12
C SER A 25 8.22 -22.97 17.31
N SER A 26 8.89 -22.81 16.17
CA SER A 26 8.87 -21.59 15.39
C SER A 26 7.45 -21.36 14.89
N ARG A 27 6.66 -20.58 15.65
CA ARG A 27 5.32 -20.17 15.25
C ARG A 27 5.48 -19.47 13.90
N ARG A 28 4.87 -20.03 12.85
CA ARG A 28 5.05 -19.53 11.48
C ARG A 28 4.74 -18.04 11.45
N ASN A 29 5.65 -17.25 10.91
CA ASN A 29 5.46 -15.81 10.73
C ASN A 29 4.44 -15.59 9.60
N ILE A 30 3.16 -15.57 9.96
CA ILE A 30 2.08 -15.23 9.02
C ILE A 30 2.07 -13.71 8.84
N SER A 31 2.08 -13.27 7.58
CA SER A 31 2.05 -11.85 7.22
C SER A 31 0.74 -11.18 7.66
N ARG A 32 0.75 -9.85 7.85
CA ARG A 32 -0.47 -9.11 8.20
C ARG A 32 -1.55 -9.18 7.12
N SER A 33 -1.17 -9.17 5.84
CA SER A 33 -2.11 -9.30 4.73
C SER A 33 -2.74 -10.70 4.72
N THR A 34 -1.94 -11.76 4.88
CA THR A 34 -2.46 -13.13 4.97
C THR A 34 -3.41 -13.33 6.16
N ARG A 35 -3.15 -12.67 7.31
CA ARG A 35 -4.06 -12.71 8.47
C ARG A 35 -5.37 -11.96 8.24
N ALA A 36 -5.35 -10.95 7.37
CA ALA A 36 -6.52 -10.14 7.04
C ALA A 36 -7.23 -10.64 5.76
N GLU A 37 -6.72 -11.71 5.13
CA GLU A 37 -7.24 -12.28 3.88
C GLU A 37 -7.25 -11.28 2.71
N LEU A 38 -6.32 -10.32 2.74
CA LEU A 38 -6.16 -9.30 1.70
C LEU A 38 -5.02 -9.68 0.75
N GLN A 39 -5.22 -9.45 -0.55
CA GLN A 39 -4.14 -9.49 -1.55
C GLN A 39 -3.23 -8.27 -1.43
N PHE A 40 -3.78 -7.12 -1.04
CA PHE A 40 -3.01 -5.90 -0.92
C PHE A 40 -2.04 -5.95 0.26
N PRO A 41 -0.81 -5.42 0.10
CA PRO A 41 0.23 -5.52 1.12
C PRO A 41 0.01 -4.53 2.27
N VAL A 42 -0.71 -4.98 3.32
CA VAL A 42 -1.00 -4.19 4.54
C VAL A 42 0.26 -3.54 5.14
N SER A 43 1.39 -4.27 5.18
CA SER A 43 2.63 -3.72 5.74
C SER A 43 3.23 -2.58 4.92
N ARG A 44 3.01 -2.57 3.60
CA ARG A 44 3.46 -1.48 2.72
C ARG A 44 2.58 -0.25 2.91
N VAL A 45 1.27 -0.45 3.05
CA VAL A 45 0.32 0.64 3.35
C VAL A 45 0.66 1.32 4.69
N ASP A 46 0.93 0.54 5.75
CA ASP A 46 1.38 1.07 7.04
C ASP A 46 2.69 1.86 6.94
N HIS A 47 3.63 1.44 6.08
CA HIS A 47 4.86 2.18 5.83
C HIS A 47 4.58 3.55 5.20
N TYR A 48 3.79 3.58 4.12
CA TYR A 48 3.44 4.84 3.44
C TYR A 48 2.61 5.78 4.32
N LEU A 49 1.75 5.26 5.19
CA LEU A 49 1.00 6.08 6.14
C LEU A 49 1.92 6.76 7.17
N ARG A 50 3.04 6.12 7.53
CA ARG A 50 4.03 6.70 8.46
C ARG A 50 4.96 7.68 7.77
N GLU A 51 5.39 7.37 6.56
CA GLU A 51 6.23 8.25 5.75
C GLU A 51 5.51 9.53 5.35
N GLY A 52 4.21 9.43 5.03
CA GLY A 52 3.38 10.58 4.65
C GLY A 52 3.04 11.54 5.80
N ASN A 53 3.47 11.27 7.04
CA ASN A 53 3.25 12.13 8.22
C ASN A 53 1.79 12.57 8.44
N TYR A 54 0.79 11.76 8.02
CA TYR A 54 -0.64 12.09 8.16
C TYR A 54 -1.10 12.23 9.62
N SER A 55 -0.41 11.56 10.54
CA SER A 55 -0.69 11.66 11.99
C SER A 55 0.55 11.25 12.79
N ARG A 56 0.68 11.78 14.02
CA ARG A 56 1.72 11.39 14.98
C ARG A 56 1.60 9.92 15.40
N ARG A 57 0.39 9.35 15.40
CA ARG A 57 0.11 7.96 15.79
C ARG A 57 -0.98 7.37 14.90
N LEU A 58 -0.74 6.14 14.44
CA LEU A 58 -1.69 5.38 13.64
C LEU A 58 -2.25 4.21 14.45
N SER A 59 -3.56 3.98 14.33
CA SER A 59 -4.21 2.78 14.88
C SER A 59 -3.67 1.52 14.17
N SER A 60 -3.60 0.40 14.89
CA SER A 60 -3.19 -0.88 14.32
C SER A 60 -4.12 -1.39 13.22
N SER A 61 -5.39 -0.98 13.23
CA SER A 61 -6.41 -1.35 12.23
C SER A 61 -6.41 -0.44 11.00
N ALA A 62 -5.90 0.79 11.11
CA ALA A 62 -5.91 1.77 10.02
C ALA A 62 -5.30 1.25 8.69
N PRO A 63 -4.10 0.63 8.68
CA PRO A 63 -3.53 0.12 7.43
C PRO A 63 -4.29 -1.09 6.88
N VAL A 64 -4.96 -1.88 7.72
CA VAL A 64 -5.79 -3.01 7.27
C VAL A 64 -7.05 -2.49 6.59
N PHE A 65 -7.72 -1.51 7.21
CA PHE A 65 -8.90 -0.87 6.64
C PHE A 65 -8.60 -0.22 5.29
N LEU A 66 -7.55 0.60 5.23
CA LEU A 66 -7.18 1.26 3.98
C LEU A 66 -6.77 0.26 2.89
N ALA A 67 -6.02 -0.79 3.22
CA ALA A 67 -5.67 -1.83 2.26
C ALA A 67 -6.92 -2.52 1.70
N GLY A 68 -7.91 -2.82 2.54
CA GLY A 68 -9.17 -3.42 2.10
C GLY A 68 -9.98 -2.52 1.17
N VAL A 69 -10.08 -1.22 1.48
CA VAL A 69 -10.76 -0.25 0.59
C VAL A 69 -10.06 -0.14 -0.76
N LEU A 70 -8.73 -0.05 -0.76
CA LEU A 70 -7.95 0.01 -2.00
C LEU A 70 -8.08 -1.26 -2.84
N GLU A 71 -8.10 -2.42 -2.19
CA GLU A 71 -8.31 -3.71 -2.85
C GLU A 71 -9.69 -3.79 -3.48
N TYR A 72 -10.73 -3.37 -2.77
CA TYR A 72 -12.10 -3.35 -3.28
C TYR A 72 -12.26 -2.44 -4.50
N ILE A 73 -11.73 -1.22 -4.45
CA ILE A 73 -11.83 -0.29 -5.58
C ILE A 73 -11.07 -0.85 -6.80
N ALA A 74 -9.86 -1.39 -6.57
CA ALA A 74 -9.07 -1.97 -7.65
C ALA A 74 -9.74 -3.21 -8.27
N SER A 75 -10.29 -4.12 -7.45
CA SER A 75 -11.00 -5.29 -7.97
C SER A 75 -12.23 -4.89 -8.76
N ASN A 76 -13.03 -3.94 -8.26
CA ASN A 76 -14.23 -3.47 -8.94
C ASN A 76 -13.92 -2.88 -10.33
N ILE A 77 -12.88 -2.05 -10.44
CA ILE A 77 -12.46 -1.48 -11.73
C ILE A 77 -11.96 -2.59 -12.66
N LEU A 78 -11.18 -3.55 -12.16
CA LEU A 78 -10.61 -4.63 -12.98
C LEU A 78 -11.68 -5.63 -13.45
N ASP A 79 -12.68 -5.92 -12.63
CA ASP A 79 -13.77 -6.82 -12.99
C ASP A 79 -14.61 -6.22 -14.12
N LEU A 80 -15.03 -4.95 -13.97
CA LEU A 80 -15.78 -4.23 -14.99
C LEU A 80 -14.94 -4.04 -16.27
N ALA A 81 -13.65 -3.71 -16.15
CA ALA A 81 -12.78 -3.55 -17.32
C ALA A 81 -12.47 -4.89 -18.00
N GLY A 82 -12.52 -6.00 -17.26
CA GLY A 82 -12.42 -7.36 -17.78
C GLY A 82 -13.66 -7.75 -18.58
N GLU A 83 -14.85 -7.41 -18.08
CA GLU A 83 -16.12 -7.58 -18.79
C GLU A 83 -16.14 -6.77 -20.09
N GLU A 84 -15.77 -5.48 -20.03
CA GLU A 84 -15.70 -4.61 -21.20
C GLU A 84 -14.66 -5.09 -22.23
N ALA A 85 -13.51 -5.60 -21.77
CA ALA A 85 -12.51 -6.19 -22.64
C ALA A 85 -13.06 -7.43 -23.37
N HIS A 86 -13.77 -8.28 -22.62
CA HIS A 86 -14.36 -9.51 -23.16
C HIS A 86 -15.47 -9.20 -24.16
N ALA A 87 -16.34 -8.23 -23.85
CA ALA A 87 -17.38 -7.73 -24.74
C ALA A 87 -16.81 -7.21 -26.07
N ASN A 88 -15.66 -6.53 -26.03
CA ASN A 88 -14.95 -6.06 -27.21
C ASN A 88 -14.08 -7.14 -27.90
N GLY A 89 -14.20 -8.41 -27.49
CA GLY A 89 -13.45 -9.53 -28.07
C GLY A 89 -11.94 -9.50 -27.79
N ARG A 90 -11.50 -8.77 -26.77
CA ARG A 90 -10.09 -8.61 -26.39
C ARG A 90 -9.76 -9.48 -25.18
N LYS A 91 -8.63 -10.18 -25.25
CA LYS A 91 -8.10 -10.99 -24.12
C LYS A 91 -7.32 -10.15 -23.08
N ARG A 92 -6.87 -8.95 -23.46
CA ARG A 92 -6.09 -8.06 -22.60
C ARG A 92 -6.89 -6.79 -22.34
N ILE A 93 -6.87 -6.34 -21.08
CA ILE A 93 -7.43 -5.04 -20.70
C ILE A 93 -6.53 -3.94 -21.28
N SER A 94 -7.12 -3.03 -22.06
CA SER A 94 -6.47 -1.83 -22.58
C SER A 94 -6.90 -0.61 -21.76
N PRO A 95 -6.19 0.52 -21.86
CA PRO A 95 -6.63 1.78 -21.23
C PRO A 95 -8.03 2.22 -21.65
N GLU A 96 -8.45 1.89 -22.88
CA GLU A 96 -9.80 2.21 -23.40
C GLU A 96 -10.90 1.54 -22.59
N HIS A 97 -10.76 0.26 -22.23
CA HIS A 97 -11.78 -0.44 -21.43
C HIS A 97 -11.90 0.17 -20.02
N VAL A 98 -10.77 0.57 -19.43
CA VAL A 98 -10.78 1.24 -18.12
C VAL A 98 -11.48 2.60 -18.22
N TYR A 99 -11.20 3.37 -19.27
CA TYR A 99 -11.85 4.64 -19.51
C TYR A 99 -13.37 4.49 -19.65
N GLN A 100 -13.83 3.54 -20.47
CA GLN A 100 -15.27 3.27 -20.64
C GLN A 100 -15.95 2.94 -19.30
N VAL A 101 -15.31 2.10 -18.48
CA VAL A 101 -15.85 1.72 -17.17
C VAL A 101 -15.93 2.92 -16.21
N VAL A 102 -14.92 3.78 -16.21
CA VAL A 102 -14.90 4.98 -15.35
C VAL A 102 -15.98 5.97 -15.78
N GLU A 103 -16.19 6.17 -17.09
CA GLU A 103 -17.21 7.09 -17.59
C GLU A 103 -18.64 6.55 -17.43
N ASN A 104 -18.85 5.25 -17.65
CA ASN A 104 -20.18 4.65 -17.62
C ASN A 104 -20.67 4.33 -16.20
N ASN A 105 -19.76 4.27 -15.22
CA ASN A 105 -20.12 4.02 -13.82
C ASN A 105 -20.17 5.33 -13.04
N GLN A 106 -21.37 5.70 -12.57
CA GLN A 106 -21.58 6.94 -11.82
C GLN A 106 -20.63 7.09 -10.62
N GLN A 107 -20.46 6.04 -9.81
CA GLN A 107 -19.65 6.12 -8.59
C GLN A 107 -18.15 6.29 -8.91
N LEU A 108 -17.66 5.63 -9.96
CA LEU A 108 -16.28 5.78 -10.41
C LEU A 108 -16.08 7.13 -11.10
N HIS A 109 -17.06 7.59 -11.87
CA HIS A 109 -17.03 8.92 -12.47
C HIS A 109 -17.02 10.02 -11.41
N GLU A 110 -17.78 9.88 -10.32
CA GLU A 110 -17.72 10.82 -9.19
C GLU A 110 -16.38 10.76 -8.45
N LEU A 111 -15.79 9.56 -8.30
CA LEU A 111 -14.52 9.36 -7.60
C LEU A 111 -13.31 9.87 -8.39
N PHE A 112 -13.29 9.69 -9.71
CA PHE A 112 -12.19 10.06 -10.60
C PHE A 112 -12.46 11.32 -11.43
N GLY A 113 -13.71 11.78 -11.44
CA GLY A 113 -14.13 13.02 -12.05
C GLY A 113 -13.52 14.22 -11.37
N ASN A 114 -13.53 15.34 -12.09
CA ASN A 114 -12.89 16.55 -11.61
C ASN A 114 -13.67 17.11 -10.40
N PRO A 115 -13.07 17.25 -9.20
CA PRO A 115 -13.79 17.69 -8.01
C PRO A 115 -14.37 19.11 -8.11
N ARG A 116 -14.03 19.87 -9.15
CA ARG A 116 -14.57 21.21 -9.40
C ARG A 116 -16.05 21.22 -9.81
N SER A 117 -16.57 20.16 -10.43
CA SER A 117 -17.99 20.12 -10.82
C SER A 117 -18.94 19.92 -9.63
N LEU A 118 -18.48 19.33 -8.53
CA LEU A 118 -19.27 19.13 -7.31
C LEU A 118 -19.28 20.38 -6.39
N GLY A 119 -18.30 21.29 -6.53
CA GLY A 119 -18.24 22.52 -5.75
C GLY A 119 -19.19 23.62 -6.26
N GLU A 120 -19.52 23.60 -7.56
CA GLU A 120 -20.41 24.60 -8.15
C GLU A 120 -21.89 24.36 -7.79
N GLU A 121 -22.33 23.10 -7.64
CA GLU A 121 -23.69 22.79 -7.19
C GLU A 121 -23.96 23.15 -5.71
N MET A 122 -22.92 23.24 -4.87
CA MET A 122 -23.04 23.68 -3.48
C MET A 122 -22.99 25.19 -3.30
N SER A 123 -22.73 25.95 -4.38
CA SER A 123 -22.64 27.42 -4.34
C SER A 123 -23.98 28.11 -4.67
N GLU A 124 -24.99 27.34 -5.09
CA GLU A 124 -26.32 27.85 -5.46
C GLU A 124 -27.42 27.54 -4.43
N LEU A 125 -27.05 27.14 -3.20
CA LEU A 125 -27.93 27.07 -2.02
C LEU A 125 -27.43 28.00 -0.91
#